data_AF-X0V064-F1
#
_entry.id   AF-X0V064-F1
#
_cell.length_a   1.000
_cell.length_b   1.000
_cell.length_c   1.000
_cell.angle_alpha   90.00
_cell.angle_beta   90.00
_cell.angle_gamma   90.00
#
_symmetry.space_group_name_H-M   'P 1'
#
loop_
_entity.id
_entity.type
_entity.pdbx_description
1 polymer ?
#
loop_
_entity_poly.entity_id
_entity_poly.type
_entity_poly.pdbx_seq_one_letter_code
_entity_poly.pdbx_strand_id
1 'polypeptide(L)'
;MNRVLVRYGSMASIGSYKTEETTWRKGDKCVVRSERGTELGEIVVPAEELPKDEERTTVGSVLRRARKEDMDQVKRIEEEIAPQEENFCRSTIKDHKLPMRLVSVEHLLGGEKIIFYFISEGRVDFRQLVKDLATK
;
A
#
# COMPACT_ATOMS: atom_id res chain seq x y z
N MET A 1 -17.30 -14.21 -12.18
CA MET A 1 -16.44 -13.29 -11.40
C MET A 1 -15.10 -13.26 -12.11
N ASN A 2 -14.45 -12.11 -12.24
CA ASN A 2 -13.15 -12.02 -12.91
C ASN A 2 -12.05 -11.70 -11.90
N ARG A 3 -10.81 -12.05 -12.24
CA ARG A 3 -9.63 -11.55 -11.55
C ARG A 3 -8.79 -10.68 -12.45
N VAL A 4 -8.12 -9.74 -11.82
CA VAL A 4 -7.01 -8.98 -12.41
C VAL A 4 -5.79 -9.14 -11.51
N LEU A 5 -4.61 -9.08 -12.10
CA LEU A 5 -3.41 -8.85 -11.30
C LEU A 5 -3.16 -7.35 -11.19
N VAL A 6 -3.03 -6.89 -9.96
CA VAL A 6 -2.81 -5.48 -9.63
C VAL A 6 -1.46 -5.36 -8.96
N ARG A 7 -0.64 -4.43 -9.47
CA ARG A 7 0.53 -3.92 -8.76
C ARG A 7 0.09 -2.76 -7.86
N TYR A 8 0.42 -2.82 -6.58
CA TYR A 8 -0.03 -1.85 -5.59
C TYR A 8 1.02 -1.61 -4.52
N GLY A 9 0.89 -0.44 -3.90
CA GLY A 9 1.74 0.06 -2.84
C GLY A 9 3.20 0.35 -3.20
N SER A 10 3.89 0.99 -2.27
CA SER A 10 5.26 1.52 -2.42
C SER A 10 6.31 0.45 -2.76
N MET A 11 6.10 -0.77 -2.26
CA MET A 11 6.96 -1.93 -2.52
C MET A 11 6.64 -2.67 -3.84
N ALA A 12 5.75 -2.12 -4.67
CA ALA A 12 5.33 -2.71 -5.94
C ALA A 12 4.83 -4.16 -5.81
N SER A 13 4.10 -4.45 -4.73
CA SER A 13 3.50 -5.77 -4.49
C SER A 13 2.51 -6.12 -5.60
N ILE A 14 2.49 -7.38 -6.05
CA ILE A 14 1.52 -7.85 -7.05
C ILE A 14 0.56 -8.82 -6.36
N GLY A 15 -0.74 -8.56 -6.51
CA GLY A 15 -1.80 -9.38 -5.94
C GLY A 15 -2.88 -9.69 -6.96
N SER A 16 -3.60 -10.79 -6.74
CA SER A 16 -4.80 -11.15 -7.49
C SER A 16 -6.02 -10.51 -6.83
N TYR A 17 -6.82 -9.75 -7.59
CA TYR A 17 -7.98 -9.01 -7.07
C TYR A 17 -9.25 -9.35 -7.83
N LYS A 18 -10.34 -9.55 -7.09
CA LYS A 18 -11.67 -9.76 -7.67
C LYS A 18 -12.18 -8.48 -8.33
N THR A 19 -12.81 -8.60 -9.50
CA THR A 19 -13.48 -7.48 -10.16
C THR A 19 -14.71 -7.97 -10.95
N GLU A 20 -15.73 -7.13 -10.99
CA GLU A 20 -16.91 -7.36 -11.83
C GLU A 20 -16.69 -6.84 -13.26
N GLU A 21 -15.83 -5.83 -13.43
CA GLU A 21 -15.54 -5.22 -14.72
C GLU A 21 -14.59 -6.10 -15.56
N THR A 22 -14.93 -6.30 -16.83
CA THR A 22 -14.14 -7.12 -17.78
C THR A 22 -13.24 -6.28 -18.70
N THR A 23 -13.43 -4.95 -18.72
CA THR A 23 -12.80 -4.02 -19.66
C THR A 23 -11.45 -3.47 -19.21
N TRP A 24 -10.84 -4.06 -18.18
CA TRP A 24 -9.52 -3.66 -17.69
C TRP A 24 -8.43 -3.90 -18.71
N ARG A 25 -7.55 -2.92 -18.89
CA ARG A 25 -6.34 -3.05 -19.71
C ARG A 25 -5.10 -2.93 -18.85
N LYS A 26 -4.01 -3.53 -19.31
CA LYS A 26 -2.70 -3.34 -18.69
C LYS A 26 -2.35 -1.85 -18.66
N GLY A 27 -1.91 -1.36 -17.51
CA GLY A 27 -1.60 0.04 -17.26
C GLY A 27 -2.77 0.86 -16.71
N ASP A 28 -3.99 0.34 -16.72
CA ASP A 28 -5.14 1.03 -16.12
C ASP A 28 -4.90 1.24 -14.62
N LYS A 29 -5.17 2.45 -14.14
CA LYS A 29 -5.11 2.78 -12.71
C LYS A 29 -6.45 2.46 -12.05
N CYS A 30 -6.39 1.83 -10.89
CA CYS A 30 -7.56 1.38 -10.15
C CYS A 30 -7.39 1.65 -8.66
N VAL A 31 -8.51 1.70 -7.95
CA VAL A 31 -8.54 1.70 -6.48
C VAL A 31 -8.93 0.29 -6.03
N VAL A 32 -8.14 -0.27 -5.12
CA VAL A 32 -8.34 -1.62 -4.58
C VAL A 32 -8.59 -1.59 -3.08
N ARG A 33 -9.27 -2.61 -2.58
CA ARG A 33 -9.34 -2.95 -1.16
C ARG A 33 -8.41 -4.14 -0.93
N SER A 34 -7.27 -3.89 -0.31
CA SER A 34 -6.35 -4.93 0.17
C SER A 34 -6.64 -5.24 1.64
N GLU A 35 -5.96 -6.24 2.19
CA GLU A 35 -5.92 -6.49 3.64
C GLU A 35 -5.32 -5.31 4.42
N ARG A 36 -4.50 -4.47 3.78
CA ARG A 36 -3.86 -3.33 4.42
C ARG A 36 -4.81 -2.14 4.51
N GLY A 37 -5.67 -1.94 3.50
CA GLY A 37 -6.64 -0.86 3.42
C GLY A 37 -7.06 -0.51 1.98
N THR A 38 -7.50 0.73 1.77
CA THR A 38 -7.79 1.28 0.43
C THR A 38 -6.50 1.74 -0.24
N GLU A 39 -6.23 1.32 -1.46
CA GLU A 39 -4.95 1.65 -2.11
C GLU A 39 -5.13 1.96 -3.59
N LEU A 40 -4.21 2.76 -4.13
CA LEU A 40 -4.06 2.92 -5.55
C LEU A 40 -3.25 1.74 -6.12
N GLY A 41 -3.72 1.20 -7.24
CA GLY A 41 -3.05 0.13 -7.96
C GLY A 41 -3.04 0.36 -9.47
N GLU A 42 -2.28 -0.48 -10.14
CA GLU A 42 -2.18 -0.54 -11.61
C GLU A 42 -2.37 -1.97 -12.09
N ILE A 43 -3.24 -2.14 -13.08
CA ILE A 43 -3.48 -3.43 -13.71
C ILE A 43 -2.21 -3.89 -14.45
N VAL A 44 -1.64 -5.02 -14.05
CA VAL A 44 -0.48 -5.62 -14.73
C VAL A 44 -0.89 -6.74 -15.68
N VAL A 45 -1.95 -7.47 -15.35
CA VAL A 45 -2.59 -8.47 -16.22
C VAL A 45 -4.08 -8.13 -16.33
N PRO A 46 -4.63 -8.00 -17.56
CA PRO A 46 -6.05 -7.76 -17.81
C PRO A 46 -6.97 -8.78 -17.15
N ALA A 47 -8.28 -8.48 -17.15
CA ALA A 47 -9.27 -9.34 -16.53
C ALA A 47 -9.33 -10.72 -17.21
N GLU A 48 -9.21 -11.78 -16.40
CA GLU A 48 -9.44 -13.16 -16.81
C GLU A 48 -10.51 -13.80 -15.92
N GLU A 49 -11.20 -14.80 -16.46
CA GLU A 49 -12.25 -15.50 -15.73
C GLU A 49 -11.64 -16.26 -14.54
N LEU A 50 -12.22 -16.09 -13.34
CA LEU A 50 -11.83 -16.87 -12.17
C LEU A 50 -12.47 -18.26 -12.25
N PRO A 51 -11.69 -19.36 -12.31
CA PRO A 51 -12.23 -20.69 -12.08
C PRO A 51 -12.86 -20.75 -10.68
N LYS A 52 -14.01 -21.43 -10.55
CA LYS A 52 -14.77 -21.49 -9.29
C LYS A 52 -13.97 -22.06 -8.10
N ASP A 53 -13.00 -22.93 -8.36
CA ASP A 53 -12.15 -23.54 -7.33
C ASP A 53 -11.00 -22.62 -6.85
N GLU A 54 -10.78 -21.47 -7.50
CA GLU A 54 -9.66 -20.57 -7.21
C GLU A 54 -10.07 -19.27 -6.49
N GLU A 55 -11.29 -19.17 -5.95
CA GLU A 55 -11.75 -17.96 -5.24
C GLU A 55 -10.89 -17.56 -4.03
N ARG A 56 -10.15 -18.51 -3.45
CA ARG A 56 -9.23 -18.27 -2.32
C ARG A 56 -7.88 -17.67 -2.75
N THR A 57 -7.61 -17.53 -4.04
CA THR A 57 -6.34 -17.01 -4.55
C THR A 57 -6.27 -15.49 -4.60
N THR A 58 -7.40 -14.80 -4.35
CA THR A 58 -7.46 -13.34 -4.40
C THR A 58 -7.22 -12.72 -3.03
N VAL A 59 -6.43 -11.65 -2.98
CA VAL A 59 -6.05 -10.93 -1.76
C VAL A 59 -6.92 -9.70 -1.50
N GLY A 60 -7.97 -9.50 -2.29
CA GLY A 60 -8.85 -8.34 -2.19
C GLY A 60 -9.78 -8.17 -3.39
N SER A 61 -10.38 -6.98 -3.50
CA SER A 61 -11.23 -6.58 -4.63
C SER A 61 -10.82 -5.24 -5.24
N VAL A 62 -11.07 -5.09 -6.54
CA VAL A 62 -11.04 -3.80 -7.22
C VAL A 62 -12.34 -3.07 -6.93
N LEU A 63 -12.24 -1.85 -6.40
CA LEU A 63 -13.38 -1.04 -6.03
C LEU A 63 -13.90 -0.22 -7.20
N ARG A 64 -12.99 0.40 -7.96
CA ARG A 64 -13.29 1.29 -9.09
C ARG A 64 -12.05 1.67 -9.88
N ARG A 65 -12.25 2.29 -11.05
CA ARG A 65 -11.20 3.05 -11.75
C ARG A 65 -10.69 4.19 -10.87
N ALA A 66 -9.38 4.43 -10.94
CA ALA A 66 -8.77 5.58 -10.29
C ALA A 66 -9.25 6.84 -10.99
N ARG A 67 -9.59 7.84 -10.20
CA ARG A 67 -9.93 9.18 -10.65
C ARG A 67 -8.69 10.06 -10.54
N LYS A 68 -8.77 11.24 -11.16
CA LYS A 68 -7.67 12.22 -11.10
C LYS A 68 -7.35 12.61 -9.66
N GLU A 69 -8.38 12.77 -8.83
CA GLU A 69 -8.22 13.15 -7.42
C GLU A 69 -7.45 12.09 -6.62
N ASP A 70 -7.61 10.80 -6.93
CA ASP A 70 -6.86 9.73 -6.27
C ASP A 70 -5.37 9.82 -6.63
N MET A 71 -5.07 10.07 -7.91
CA MET A 71 -3.70 10.22 -8.39
C MET A 71 -3.03 11.46 -7.81
N ASP A 72 -3.74 12.58 -7.79
CA ASP A 72 -3.27 13.83 -7.22
C ASP A 72 -3.03 13.68 -5.71
N GLN A 73 -3.89 12.94 -5.00
CA GLN A 73 -3.71 12.62 -3.58
C GLN A 73 -2.46 11.77 -3.35
N VAL A 74 -2.26 10.69 -4.11
CA VAL A 74 -1.08 9.82 -3.99
C VAL A 74 0.19 10.61 -4.28
N LYS A 75 0.19 11.43 -5.34
CA LYS A 75 1.32 12.29 -5.68
C LYS A 75 1.67 13.23 -4.52
N ARG A 76 0.67 13.88 -3.92
CA ARG A 76 0.88 14.76 -2.76
C ARG A 76 1.44 14.00 -1.55
N ILE A 77 0.94 12.79 -1.31
CA ILE A 77 1.47 11.91 -0.26
C ILE A 77 2.95 11.64 -0.50
N GLU A 78 3.32 11.22 -1.71
CA GLU A 78 4.69 10.83 -2.06
C GLU A 78 5.66 12.02 -2.04
N GLU A 79 5.24 13.19 -2.53
CA GLU A 79 6.12 14.35 -2.69
C GLU A 79 6.21 15.23 -1.43
N GLU A 80 5.15 15.31 -0.63
CA GLU A 80 5.08 16.25 0.51
C GLU A 80 5.04 15.56 1.87
N ILE A 81 4.18 14.55 2.04
CA ILE A 81 3.83 13.99 3.36
C ILE A 81 4.81 12.90 3.78
N ALA A 82 5.03 11.90 2.92
CA ALA A 82 5.90 10.77 3.21
C ALA A 82 7.34 11.19 3.58
N PRO A 83 7.99 12.17 2.91
CA PRO A 83 9.32 12.64 3.33
C PRO A 83 9.35 13.21 4.75
N GLN A 84 8.27 13.87 5.19
CA GLN A 84 8.18 14.40 6.55
C GLN A 84 8.04 13.28 7.58
N GLU A 85 7.24 12.25 7.29
CA GLU A 85 7.11 11.07 8.14
C GLU A 85 8.39 10.23 8.18
N GLU A 86 9.09 10.10 7.05
CA GLU A 86 10.38 9.43 7.00
C GLU A 86 11.41 10.12 7.90
N ASN A 87 11.53 11.45 7.79
CA ASN A 87 12.48 12.22 8.59
C ASN A 87 12.17 12.09 10.09
N PHE A 88 10.90 12.23 10.47
CA PHE A 88 10.48 12.08 11.85
C PHE A 88 10.76 10.68 12.39
N CYS A 89 10.38 9.63 11.65
CA CYS A 89 10.63 8.26 12.06
C CYS A 89 12.13 7.95 12.17
N ARG A 90 12.96 8.46 11.25
CA ARG A 90 14.43 8.31 11.31
C ARG A 90 15.01 8.98 12.55
N SER A 91 14.58 10.18 12.92
CA SER A 91 15.03 10.83 14.16
C SER A 91 14.62 10.03 15.39
N THR A 92 13.36 9.59 15.45
CA THR A 92 12.84 8.84 16.61
C THR A 92 13.54 7.49 16.76
N ILE A 93 13.80 6.76 15.68
CA ILE A 93 14.61 5.52 15.71
C ILE A 93 16.00 5.77 16.32
N LYS A 94 16.65 6.89 15.93
CA LYS A 94 17.97 7.27 16.43
C LYS A 94 17.93 7.63 17.91
N ASP A 95 16.93 8.40 18.34
CA ASP A 95 16.77 8.85 19.73
C ASP A 95 16.53 7.66 20.68
N HIS A 96 15.73 6.69 20.25
CA HIS A 96 15.50 5.43 20.97
C HIS A 96 16.63 4.40 20.81
N LYS A 97 17.66 4.69 20.00
CA LYS A 97 18.79 3.80 19.70
C LYS A 97 18.34 2.40 19.26
N LEU A 98 17.26 2.33 18.47
CA LEU A 98 16.71 1.05 18.02
C LEU A 98 17.63 0.44 16.95
N PRO A 99 18.00 -0.85 17.05
CA PRO A 99 18.86 -1.53 16.08
C PRO A 99 18.08 -1.92 14.82
N MET A 100 17.57 -0.91 14.11
CA MET A 100 16.77 -1.06 12.89
C MET A 100 16.98 0.10 11.93
N ARG A 101 16.62 -0.10 10.65
CA ARG A 101 16.70 0.94 9.62
C ARG A 101 15.35 1.08 8.91
N LEU A 102 14.86 2.31 8.84
CA LEU A 102 13.71 2.66 8.01
C LEU A 102 14.05 2.50 6.52
N VAL A 103 13.23 1.71 5.82
CA VAL A 103 13.31 1.45 4.38
C VAL A 103 12.43 2.42 3.61
N SER A 104 11.16 2.57 4.01
CA SER A 104 10.18 3.41 3.32
C SER A 104 8.98 3.69 4.23
N VAL A 105 8.27 4.78 3.95
CA VAL A 105 6.97 5.11 4.55
C VAL A 105 5.92 5.22 3.46
N GLU A 106 4.74 4.68 3.73
CA GLU A 106 3.64 4.62 2.78
C GLU A 106 2.34 5.02 3.46
N HIS A 107 1.62 6.00 2.88
CA HIS A 107 0.24 6.27 3.27
C HIS A 107 -0.69 5.58 2.30
N LEU A 108 -1.66 4.86 2.84
CA LEU A 108 -2.71 4.28 2.04
C LEU A 108 -3.66 5.38 1.51
N LEU A 109 -4.31 5.09 0.38
CA LEU A 109 -5.23 6.03 -0.24
C LEU A 109 -6.37 6.38 0.74
N GLY A 110 -6.68 7.67 0.87
CA GLY A 110 -7.60 8.18 1.89
C GLY A 110 -6.92 8.64 3.19
N GLY A 111 -5.62 8.34 3.38
CA GLY A 111 -4.82 8.84 4.51
C GLY A 111 -5.12 8.18 5.86
N GLU A 112 -5.97 7.15 5.91
CA GLU A 112 -6.42 6.50 7.15
C GLU A 112 -5.32 5.67 7.83
N LYS A 113 -4.29 5.26 7.08
CA LYS A 113 -3.25 4.37 7.58
C LYS A 113 -1.90 4.70 6.97
N ILE A 114 -0.90 4.73 7.84
CA ILE A 114 0.52 4.89 7.50
C ILE A 114 1.23 3.58 7.81
N ILE A 115 2.06 3.12 6.89
CA ILE A 115 2.84 1.90 7.01
C ILE A 115 4.32 2.26 6.96
N PHE A 116 5.06 1.83 7.98
CA PHE A 116 6.50 2.02 8.08
C PHE A 116 7.20 0.68 7.81
N TYR A 117 8.02 0.61 6.76
CA TYR A 117 8.81 -0.56 6.44
C TYR A 117 10.21 -0.42 7.04
N PHE A 118 10.66 -1.43 7.78
CA PHE A 118 11.97 -1.44 8.40
C PHE A 118 12.66 -2.79 8.24
N ILE A 119 13.99 -2.77 8.37
CA ILE A 119 14.82 -3.97 8.48
C ILE A 119 15.58 -3.95 9.80
N SER A 120 15.77 -5.13 10.39
CA SER A 120 16.57 -5.35 11.60
C SER A 120 17.22 -6.74 11.54
N GLU A 121 18.39 -6.89 12.16
CA GLU A 121 19.08 -8.20 12.23
C GLU A 121 18.41 -9.16 13.23
N GLY A 122 17.64 -8.62 14.17
CA GLY A 122 16.94 -9.40 15.19
C GLY A 122 15.60 -8.77 15.59
N ARG A 123 15.04 -9.27 16.70
CA ARG A 123 13.83 -8.71 17.29
C ARG A 123 14.13 -7.34 17.90
N VAL A 124 13.27 -6.38 17.61
CA VAL A 124 13.34 -5.01 18.14
C VAL A 124 12.05 -4.70 18.89
N ASP A 125 12.18 -4.18 20.10
CA ASP A 125 11.01 -3.64 20.83
C ASP A 125 10.78 -2.18 20.41
N PHE A 126 9.87 -1.99 19.46
CA PHE A 126 9.56 -0.68 18.87
C PHE A 126 8.28 -0.05 19.44
N ARG A 127 7.74 -0.56 20.55
CA ARG A 127 6.45 -0.06 21.09
C ARG A 127 6.50 1.42 21.45
N GLN A 128 7.63 1.91 21.95
CA GLN A 128 7.78 3.33 22.26
C GLN A 128 7.85 4.18 20.98
N LEU A 129 8.56 3.71 19.95
CA LEU A 129 8.56 4.34 18.62
C LEU A 129 7.13 4.49 18.08
N VAL A 130 6.31 3.44 18.16
CA VAL A 130 4.91 3.50 17.68
C VAL A 130 4.09 4.54 18.43
N LYS A 131 4.27 4.68 19.75
CA LYS A 131 3.57 5.72 20.53
C LYS A 131 3.96 7.11 20.05
N ASP A 132 5.26 7.34 19.86
CA ASP A 132 5.76 8.65 19.44
C ASP A 132 5.30 9.01 18.02
N LEU A 133 5.26 8.02 17.11
CA LEU A 133 4.71 8.17 15.76
C LEU A 133 3.21 8.49 15.75
N ALA A 134 2.45 7.99 16.72
CA ALA A 134 1.01 8.22 16.84
C ALA A 134 0.65 9.54 17.54
N THR A 135 1.60 10.20 18.19
CA THR A 135 1.38 11.48 18.90
C THR A 135 1.64 12.72 18.05
N LYS A 136 2.06 12.53 16.80
CA LYS A 136 2.21 13.60 15.81
C LYS A 136 0.88 13.82 15.07
#